data_AF-A0A5F1ZXR9-F1
#
_entry.id   AF-A0A5F1ZXR9-F1
#
_cell.length_a   1.000
_cell.length_b   1.000
_cell.length_c   1.000
_cell.angle_alpha   90.00
_cell.angle_beta   90.00
_cell.angle_gamma   90.00
#
_symmetry.space_group_name_H-M   'P 1'
#
loop_
_entity.id
_entity.type
_entity.pdbx_description
1 polymer ?
#
loop_
_entity_poly.entity_id
_entity_poly.type
_entity_poly.pdbx_seq_one_letter_code
_entity_poly.pdbx_strand_id
1 'polypeptide(L)'
;MIPFFTDSLRIATVLAWLVLAGLQYREPDSRVWILAYLTVSLLFATEWFLFFRDTGRRILIAGLGKSIAIGYFIWAMYIYLDDPRPNLESRIFRESMGLIVSAIWLFLLPVFQRSEEA
;
A
#
# COMPACT_ATOMS: atom_id res chain seq x y z
N MET A 1 -6.91 18.33 -7.94
CA MET A 1 -6.97 17.12 -8.78
C MET A 1 -8.44 16.89 -9.12
N ILE A 2 -8.80 16.66 -10.38
CA ILE A 2 -10.21 16.45 -10.76
C ILE A 2 -10.72 15.18 -10.04
N PRO A 3 -11.86 15.20 -9.30
CA PRO A 3 -12.31 14.09 -8.45
C PRO A 3 -12.33 12.73 -9.16
N PHE A 4 -12.72 12.72 -10.43
CA PHE A 4 -12.72 11.55 -11.30
C PHE A 4 -11.36 10.84 -11.38
N PHE A 5 -10.26 11.58 -11.52
CA PHE A 5 -8.92 11.01 -11.61
C PHE A 5 -8.47 10.42 -10.28
N THR A 6 -8.75 11.11 -9.17
CA THR A 6 -8.42 10.63 -7.82
C THR A 6 -9.14 9.32 -7.51
N ASP A 7 -10.43 9.22 -7.84
CA ASP A 7 -11.20 8.00 -7.61
C ASP A 7 -10.74 6.85 -8.51
N SER A 8 -10.45 7.13 -9.78
CA SER A 8 -9.94 6.12 -10.72
C SER A 8 -8.59 5.56 -10.26
N LEU A 9 -7.69 6.41 -9.78
CA LEU A 9 -6.38 5.99 -9.25
C LEU A 9 -6.51 5.17 -7.98
N ARG A 10 -7.46 5.50 -7.09
CA ARG A 10 -7.75 4.68 -5.92
C ARG A 10 -8.30 3.31 -6.31
N ILE A 11 -9.24 3.25 -7.24
CA ILE A 11 -9.78 1.97 -7.76
C ILE A 11 -8.65 1.13 -8.36
N ALA A 12 -7.84 1.73 -9.23
CA ALA A 12 -6.69 1.06 -9.83
C ALA A 12 -5.70 0.55 -8.77
N THR A 13 -5.42 1.35 -7.74
CA THR A 13 -4.56 0.96 -6.61
C THR A 13 -5.15 -0.23 -5.85
N VAL A 14 -6.42 -0.16 -5.47
CA VAL A 14 -7.08 -1.26 -4.73
C VAL A 14 -7.05 -2.55 -5.56
N LEU A 15 -7.41 -2.49 -6.83
CA LEU A 15 -7.42 -3.67 -7.70
C LEU A 15 -6.01 -4.23 -7.92
N ALA A 16 -5.02 -3.39 -8.18
CA ALA A 16 -3.65 -3.83 -8.39
C ALA A 16 -3.09 -4.52 -7.15
N TRP A 17 -3.31 -3.98 -5.95
CA TRP A 17 -2.83 -4.60 -4.71
C TRP A 17 -3.58 -5.88 -4.34
N LEU A 18 -4.87 -5.98 -4.67
CA LEU A 18 -5.60 -7.26 -4.55
C LEU A 18 -5.05 -8.33 -5.49
N VAL A 19 -4.67 -7.97 -6.72
CA VAL A 19 -4.02 -8.91 -7.65
C VAL A 19 -2.66 -9.35 -7.10
N LEU A 20 -1.84 -8.43 -6.59
CA LEU A 20 -0.55 -8.77 -5.95
C LEU A 20 -0.74 -9.73 -4.76
N ALA A 21 -1.73 -9.47 -3.91
CA ALA A 21 -2.10 -10.38 -2.82
C ALA A 21 -2.51 -11.77 -3.33
N GLY A 22 -3.30 -11.82 -4.40
CA GLY A 22 -3.73 -13.08 -5.01
C GLY A 22 -2.59 -13.88 -5.63
N LEU A 23 -1.63 -13.23 -6.27
CA LEU A 23 -0.43 -13.88 -6.83
C LEU A 23 0.40 -14.54 -5.73
N GLN A 24 0.47 -13.90 -4.56
CA GLN A 24 1.25 -14.35 -3.41
C GLN A 24 0.63 -15.58 -2.71
N TYR A 25 -0.66 -15.86 -2.92
CA TYR A 25 -1.37 -17.00 -2.32
C TYR A 25 -0.78 -18.37 -2.67
N ARG A 26 -0.09 -18.48 -3.81
CA ARG A 26 0.52 -19.75 -4.26
C ARG A 26 1.88 -20.03 -3.63
N GLU A 27 2.49 -19.06 -2.97
CA GLU A 27 3.84 -19.21 -2.40
C GLU A 27 3.79 -19.70 -0.93
N PRO A 28 4.71 -20.59 -0.50
CA PRO A 28 4.84 -20.97 0.90
C PRO A 28 5.30 -19.76 1.75
N ASP A 29 4.75 -19.65 2.97
CA ASP A 29 5.05 -18.59 3.94
C ASP A 29 4.74 -17.16 3.50
N SER A 30 3.81 -17.01 2.57
CA SER A 30 3.48 -15.74 1.91
C SER A 30 2.46 -14.87 2.66
N ARG A 31 1.98 -15.34 3.81
CA ARG A 31 0.88 -14.73 4.57
C ARG A 31 1.15 -13.26 4.92
N VAL A 32 2.38 -12.95 5.31
CA VAL A 32 2.73 -11.58 5.73
C VAL A 32 2.72 -10.62 4.53
N TRP A 33 3.08 -11.10 3.34
CA TRP A 33 2.99 -10.35 2.09
C TRP A 33 1.57 -10.09 1.64
N ILE A 34 0.72 -11.10 1.74
CA ILE A 34 -0.73 -10.96 1.48
C ILE A 34 -1.30 -9.87 2.39
N LEU A 35 -1.00 -9.92 3.69
CA LEU A 35 -1.45 -8.90 4.64
C LEU A 35 -0.91 -7.51 4.28
N ALA A 36 0.35 -7.41 3.85
CA ALA A 36 0.93 -6.14 3.43
C ALA A 36 0.17 -5.51 2.26
N TYR A 37 -0.13 -6.31 1.24
CA TYR A 37 -0.86 -5.82 0.07
C TYR A 37 -2.33 -5.49 0.37
N LEU A 38 -2.98 -6.30 1.21
CA LEU A 38 -4.34 -6.04 1.66
C LEU A 38 -4.44 -4.76 2.49
N THR A 39 -3.41 -4.42 3.27
CA THR A 39 -3.38 -3.20 4.08
C THR A 39 -3.42 -1.95 3.20
N VAL A 40 -2.64 -1.92 2.11
CA VAL A 40 -2.70 -0.81 1.14
C VAL A 40 -4.09 -0.72 0.51
N SER A 41 -4.64 -1.86 0.07
CA SER A 41 -5.98 -1.93 -0.51
C SER A 41 -7.04 -1.38 0.45
N LEU A 42 -6.99 -1.78 1.71
CA LEU A 42 -7.93 -1.36 2.73
C LEU A 42 -7.84 0.15 2.99
N LEU A 43 -6.63 0.67 3.17
CA LEU A 43 -6.42 2.09 3.47
C LEU A 43 -6.87 3.00 2.31
N PHE A 44 -6.60 2.62 1.06
CA PHE A 44 -7.11 3.35 -0.10
C PHE A 44 -8.63 3.25 -0.26
N ALA A 45 -9.24 2.13 0.12
CA ALA A 45 -10.69 1.93 0.06
C ALA A 45 -11.47 2.70 1.15
N THR A 46 -10.81 3.16 2.22
CA THR A 46 -11.48 3.89 3.33
C THR A 46 -12.32 5.07 2.84
N GLU A 47 -11.85 5.79 1.83
CA GLU A 47 -12.53 6.97 1.29
C GLU A 47 -13.84 6.68 0.54
N TRP A 48 -14.12 5.42 0.22
CA TRP A 48 -15.42 5.02 -0.33
C TRP A 48 -16.52 5.02 0.73
N PHE A 49 -16.16 4.92 2.01
CA PHE A 49 -17.10 4.93 3.12
C PHE A 49 -17.23 6.34 3.70
N LEU A 50 -18.45 6.85 3.78
CA LEU A 50 -18.74 8.19 4.32
C LEU A 50 -18.19 8.38 5.74
N PHE A 51 -18.15 7.31 6.55
CA PHE A 51 -17.64 7.34 7.91
C PHE A 51 -16.19 7.84 7.99
N PHE A 52 -15.32 7.52 7.03
CA PHE A 52 -13.91 7.88 7.08
C PHE A 52 -13.58 9.23 6.43
N ARG A 53 -14.57 9.94 5.89
CA ARG A 53 -14.35 11.23 5.19
C ARG A 53 -14.22 12.44 6.12
N ASP A 54 -14.50 12.27 7.41
CA ASP A 54 -14.29 13.31 8.41
C ASP A 54 -12.80 13.71 8.50
N THR A 55 -12.51 15.01 8.56
CA THR A 55 -11.14 15.55 8.61
C THR A 55 -10.29 14.91 9.72
N GLY A 56 -10.83 14.69 10.93
CA GLY A 56 -10.08 14.07 12.01
C GLY A 56 -9.69 12.63 11.70
N ARG A 57 -10.62 11.86 11.13
CA ARG A 57 -10.38 10.46 10.73
C ARG A 57 -9.40 10.36 9.55
N ARG A 58 -9.46 11.30 8.61
CA ARG A 58 -8.52 11.37 7.48
C ARG A 58 -7.09 11.59 7.94
N ILE A 59 -6.88 12.49 8.90
CA ILE A 59 -5.57 12.73 9.51
C ILE A 59 -5.06 11.46 10.22
N LEU A 60 -5.93 10.77 10.96
CA LEU A 60 -5.57 9.50 11.61
C LEU A 60 -5.19 8.42 10.59
N ILE A 61 -5.96 8.26 9.52
CA ILE A 61 -5.66 7.32 8.43
C ILE A 61 -4.35 7.67 7.72
N ALA A 62 -4.11 8.96 7.47
CA ALA A 62 -2.87 9.45 6.89
C ALA A 62 -1.66 9.15 7.80
N GLY A 63 -1.80 9.38 9.11
CA GLY A 63 -0.79 9.04 10.10
C GLY A 63 -0.53 7.54 10.17
N LEU A 64 -1.58 6.72 10.20
CA LEU A 64 -1.48 5.26 10.18
C LEU A 64 -0.78 4.76 8.91
N GLY A 65 -1.17 5.27 7.75
CA GLY A 65 -0.54 4.96 6.47
C GLY A 65 0.96 5.25 6.49
N LYS A 66 1.38 6.43 6.98
CA LYS A 66 2.80 6.78 7.10
C LYS A 66 3.56 5.87 8.07
N SER A 67 2.98 5.55 9.23
CA SER A 67 3.62 4.64 10.20
C SER A 67 3.83 3.25 9.62
N ILE A 68 2.82 2.71 8.93
CA ILE A 68 2.92 1.41 8.25
C ILE A 68 3.93 1.49 7.10
N ALA A 69 3.94 2.58 6.34
CA ALA A 69 4.91 2.80 5.26
C ALA A 69 6.36 2.72 5.77
N ILE A 70 6.67 3.36 6.90
CA ILE A 70 7.99 3.30 7.52
C ILE A 70 8.33 1.85 7.90
N GLY A 71 7.39 1.12 8.51
CA GLY A 71 7.57 -0.28 8.85
C GLY A 71 7.86 -1.15 7.62
N TYR A 72 7.09 -0.98 6.55
CA TYR A 72 7.29 -1.70 5.28
C TYR A 72 8.64 -1.37 4.65
N PHE A 73 9.05 -0.10 4.66
CA PHE A 73 10.34 0.31 4.12
C PHE A 73 11.51 -0.33 4.88
N ILE A 74 11.50 -0.25 6.22
CA ILE A 74 12.54 -0.87 7.06
C ILE A 74 12.58 -2.39 6.83
N TRP A 75 11.41 -3.04 6.80
CA TRP A 75 11.33 -4.47 6.59
C TRP A 75 11.82 -4.89 5.21
N ALA A 76 11.56 -4.10 4.17
CA ALA A 76 12.07 -4.32 2.82
C ALA A 76 13.59 -4.29 2.77
N MET A 77 14.19 -3.32 3.46
CA MET A 77 15.65 -3.21 3.58
C MET A 77 16.23 -4.40 4.34
N TYR A 78 15.59 -4.81 5.44
CA TYR A 78 16.03 -5.98 6.20
C TYR A 78 16.07 -7.24 5.35
N ILE A 79 15.01 -7.52 4.58
CA ILE A 79 14.96 -8.69 3.70
C ILE A 79 15.96 -8.56 2.54
N TYR A 80 16.13 -7.37 1.99
CA TYR A 80 17.09 -7.15 0.91
C TYR A 80 18.54 -7.42 1.36
N LEU A 81 18.85 -7.25 2.65
CA LEU A 81 20.18 -7.56 3.18
C LEU A 81 20.47 -9.07 3.20
N ASP A 82 19.45 -9.94 3.18
CA ASP A 82 19.64 -11.39 3.13
C ASP A 82 20.21 -11.84 1.77
N ASP A 83 19.79 -11.20 0.66
CA ASP A 83 20.38 -11.37 -0.67
C ASP A 83 20.32 -10.05 -1.46
N PRO A 84 21.36 -9.21 -1.37
CA PRO A 84 21.36 -7.85 -1.92
C PRO A 84 21.63 -7.81 -3.43
N ARG A 85 21.39 -8.91 -4.13
CA ARG A 85 21.57 -8.98 -5.57
C ARG A 85 20.30 -8.47 -6.25
N PRO A 86 20.40 -7.46 -7.15
CA PRO A 86 19.26 -6.98 -7.91
C PRO A 86 18.90 -8.01 -8.99
N ASN A 87 18.18 -9.07 -8.59
CA ASN A 87 17.74 -10.15 -9.45
C ASN A 87 16.22 -10.31 -9.36
N LEU A 88 15.50 -9.99 -10.43
CA LEU A 88 14.03 -10.13 -10.49
C LEU A 88 13.56 -11.59 -10.42
N GLU A 89 14.44 -12.55 -10.69
CA GLU A 89 14.14 -13.97 -10.48
C GLU A 89 14.21 -14.36 -9.00
N SER A 90 14.94 -13.59 -8.18
CA SER A 90 15.01 -13.79 -6.73
C SER A 90 13.69 -13.41 -6.07
N ARG A 91 13.16 -14.35 -5.29
CA ARG A 91 11.97 -14.13 -4.46
C ARG A 91 12.19 -12.97 -3.48
N ILE A 92 13.34 -12.96 -2.81
CA ILE A 92 13.74 -11.95 -1.82
C ILE A 92 13.67 -10.54 -2.44
N PHE A 93 14.27 -10.37 -3.62
CA PHE A 93 14.29 -9.09 -4.30
C PHE A 93 12.87 -8.63 -4.70
N ARG A 94 12.03 -9.53 -5.24
CA ARG A 94 10.64 -9.20 -5.59
C ARG A 94 9.81 -8.81 -4.37
N GLU A 95 9.95 -9.52 -3.27
CA GLU A 95 9.23 -9.24 -2.02
C GLU A 95 9.66 -7.89 -1.41
N SER A 96 10.98 -7.62 -1.35
CA SER A 96 11.51 -6.32 -0.94
C SER A 96 10.98 -5.19 -1.82
N MET A 97 10.96 -5.36 -3.14
CA MET A 97 10.41 -4.37 -4.06
C MET A 97 8.91 -4.14 -3.85
N GLY A 98 8.14 -5.20 -3.67
CA GLY A 98 6.71 -5.13 -3.37
C GLY A 98 6.41 -4.31 -2.10
N LEU A 99 7.23 -4.48 -1.06
CA LEU A 99 7.16 -3.66 0.15
C LEU A 99 7.54 -2.20 -0.08
N ILE A 100 8.61 -1.92 -0.81
CA ILE A 100 9.04 -0.55 -1.10
C ILE A 100 7.94 0.20 -1.86
N VAL A 101 7.38 -0.42 -2.89
CA VAL A 101 6.28 0.17 -3.66
C VAL A 101 5.05 0.39 -2.76
N SER A 102 4.74 -0.57 -1.89
CA SER A 102 3.64 -0.44 -0.92
C SER A 102 3.87 0.69 0.08
N ALA A 103 5.10 0.85 0.58
CA ALA A 103 5.49 1.94 1.47
C ALA A 103 5.33 3.31 0.80
N ILE A 104 5.80 3.45 -0.45
CA ILE A 104 5.64 4.68 -1.23
C ILE A 104 4.16 5.01 -1.40
N TRP A 105 3.33 4.03 -1.75
CA TRP A 105 1.90 4.25 -1.94
C TRP A 105 1.18 4.68 -0.66
N LEU A 106 1.50 4.05 0.47
CA LEU A 106 0.96 4.42 1.77
C LEU A 106 1.41 5.81 2.23
N PHE A 107 2.64 6.21 1.87
CA PHE A 107 3.13 7.56 2.13
C PHE A 107 2.37 8.61 1.29
N LEU A 108 2.03 8.27 0.05
CA LEU A 108 1.27 9.12 -0.87
C LEU A 108 -0.25 9.11 -0.62
N LEU A 109 -0.76 8.20 0.22
CA LEU A 109 -2.18 8.09 0.56
C LEU A 109 -2.89 9.44 0.83
N PRO A 110 -2.30 10.40 1.59
CA PRO A 110 -2.98 11.67 1.88
C PRO A 110 -3.19 12.54 0.64
N VAL A 111 -2.32 12.44 -0.36
CA VAL A 111 -2.46 13.16 -1.64
C VAL A 111 -3.71 12.70 -2.40
N PHE A 112 -4.09 11.44 -2.18
CA PHE A 112 -5.28 10.88 -2.78
C PHE A 112 -6.52 11.13 -1.94
N GLN A 113 -6.47 11.65 -0.71
CA GLN A 113 -7.68 11.99 0.08
C GLN A 113 -8.43 13.16 -0.58
N ARG A 114 -9.77 13.10 -0.67
CA ARG A 114 -10.55 14.17 -1.34
C ARG A 114 -10.51 15.42 -0.47
N SER A 115 -10.22 16.59 -1.05
CA SER A 115 -10.44 17.89 -0.41
C SER A 115 -11.92 18.03 -0.03
N GLU A 116 -12.22 18.59 1.15
CA GLU A 116 -13.58 18.96 1.57
C GLU A 116 -14.15 20.14 0.75
N GLU A 117 -13.35 20.78 -0.10
CA GLU A 117 -13.82 21.84 -1.00
C GLU A 117 -14.49 21.24 -2.25
N ALA A 118 -15.73 20.75 -2.09
CA ALA A 118 -16.68 20.49 -3.17
C ALA A 118 -18.12 20.74 -2.73
#